data_AF-A0A7J4JVM2-F1
#
_entry.id   AF-A0A7J4JVM2-F1
#
_cell.length_a   1.000
_cell.length_b   1.000
_cell.length_c   1.000
_cell.angle_alpha   90.00
_cell.angle_beta   90.00
_cell.angle_gamma   90.00
#
_symmetry.space_group_name_H-M   'P 1'
#
loop_
_entity.id
_entity.type
_entity.pdbx_description
1 polymer ?
#
loop_
_entity_poly.entity_id
_entity_poly.type
_entity_poly.pdbx_seq_one_letter_code
_entity_poly.pdbx_strand_id
1 'polypeptide(L)' 'MKCSKCGEEIMTMEQAVSFLDEAQKAKTVTFSKWGQSIAIRIPVQAVRKYHILLKEKGIMSFEKDGFKIVPA' A
#
# COMPACT_ATOMS: atom_id res chain seq x y z
N MET A 1 -24.87 0.89 7.48
CA MET A 1 -25.66 0.66 6.24
C MET A 1 -24.68 0.10 5.21
N LYS A 2 -24.99 -1.02 4.53
CA LYS A 2 -24.06 -1.69 3.59
C LYS A 2 -24.52 -1.48 2.15
N CYS A 3 -23.58 -1.28 1.23
CA CYS A 3 -23.86 -1.05 -0.18
C CYS A 3 -24.51 -2.29 -0.79
N SER A 4 -25.68 -2.13 -1.42
CA SER A 4 -26.42 -3.22 -2.05
C SER A 4 -25.71 -3.80 -3.29
N LYS A 5 -24.67 -3.14 -3.80
CA LYS A 5 -23.93 -3.55 -5.00
C LYS A 5 -22.60 -4.25 -4.71
N CYS A 6 -21.85 -3.80 -3.69
CA CYS A 6 -20.55 -4.39 -3.33
C CYS A 6 -20.51 -5.02 -1.93
N GLY A 7 -21.56 -4.87 -1.11
CA GLY A 7 -21.64 -5.46 0.22
C GLY A 7 -20.79 -4.77 1.29
N GLU A 8 -20.01 -3.75 0.92
CA GLU A 8 -19.15 -2.99 1.82
C GLU A 8 -19.94 -1.99 2.67
N GLU A 9 -19.40 -1.61 3.83
CA GLU A 9 -20.00 -0.54 4.64
C GLU A 9 -19.98 0.78 3.89
N ILE A 10 -21.13 1.44 3.84
CA ILE A 10 -21.27 2.76 3.21
C ILE A 10 -20.53 3.74 4.12
N MET A 11 -19.45 4.30 3.59
CA MET A 11 -18.68 5.34 4.26
C MET A 11 -19.52 6.60 4.43
N THR A 12 -19.34 7.28 5.55
CA THR A 12 -19.82 8.65 5.71
C THR A 12 -19.02 9.59 4.82
N MET A 13 -19.56 10.78 4.49
CA MET A 13 -18.85 11.76 3.66
C MET A 13 -17.51 12.17 4.28
N GLU A 14 -17.42 12.25 5.60
CA GLU A 14 -16.18 12.55 6.33
C GLU A 14 -15.12 11.45 6.12
N GLN A 15 -15.52 10.19 6.21
CA GLN A 15 -14.64 9.05 5.93
C GLN A 15 -14.21 9.02 4.45
N ALA A 16 -15.11 9.38 3.53
CA ALA A 16 -14.80 9.44 2.10
C ALA A 16 -13.79 10.54 1.77
N VAL A 17 -13.92 11.72 2.38
CA VAL A 17 -12.95 12.81 2.24
C VAL A 17 -11.58 12.40 2.79
N SER A 18 -11.55 11.76 3.97
CA SER A 18 -10.29 11.25 4.55
C SER A 18 -9.63 10.19 3.66
N PHE A 19 -10.41 9.28 3.08
CA PHE A 19 -9.89 8.29 2.14
C PHE A 19 -9.35 8.93 0.86
N LEU A 20 -10.03 9.95 0.33
CA LEU A 20 -9.56 10.70 -0.83
C LEU A 20 -8.24 11.43 -0.56
N ASP A 21 -8.08 12.03 0.62
CA ASP A 21 -6.83 12.66 1.05
C ASP A 21 -5.67 11.65 1.16
N GLU A 22 -5.95 10.44 1.63
CA GLU A 22 -4.97 9.35 1.67
C GLU A 22 -4.65 8.82 0.27
N ALA A 23 -5.64 8.68 -0.60
CA ALA A 23 -5.47 8.27 -1.98
C ALA A 23 -4.67 9.29 -2.79
N GLN A 24 -4.85 10.60 -2.56
CA GLN A 24 -4.03 11.65 -3.18
C GLN A 24 -2.56 11.60 -2.72
N LYS A 25 -2.31 11.11 -1.50
CA LYS A 25 -0.94 10.89 -0.99
C LYS A 25 -0.32 9.60 -1.51
N ALA A 26 -1.11 8.72 -2.13
CA ALA A 26 -0.61 7.48 -2.72
C ALA A 26 0.38 7.78 -3.84
N LYS A 27 1.53 7.11 -3.81
CA LYS A 27 2.55 7.23 -4.86
C LYS A 27 2.36 6.09 -5.84
N THR A 28 2.19 6.44 -7.12
CA THR A 28 2.21 5.45 -8.19
C THR A 28 3.58 4.78 -8.23
N VAL A 29 3.59 3.45 -8.18
CA VAL A 29 4.80 2.62 -8.30
C VAL A 29 4.71 1.74 -9.54
N THR A 30 5.85 1.46 -10.15
CA THR A 30 5.92 0.58 -11.33
C THR A 30 6.55 -0.75 -10.93
N PHE A 31 5.85 -1.83 -11.22
CA PHE A 31 6.37 -3.19 -11.14
C PHE A 31 7.35 -3.42 -12.29
N SER A 32 8.59 -3.77 -11.97
CA SER A 32 9.66 -3.97 -12.95
C SER A 32 10.24 -5.37 -12.82
N LYS A 33 10.69 -5.95 -13.93
CA LYS A 33 11.38 -7.25 -13.91
C LYS A 33 12.76 -7.10 -13.28
N TRP A 34 13.11 -7.98 -12.35
CA TRP A 34 14.44 -8.11 -11.77
C TRP A 34 14.88 -9.58 -11.79
N GLY A 35 15.72 -9.92 -12.77
CA GLY A 35 16.07 -11.31 -13.03
C GLY A 35 14.83 -12.13 -13.41
N GLN A 36 14.53 -13.18 -12.65
CA GLN A 36 13.32 -14.02 -12.81
C GLN A 36 12.16 -13.57 -11.91
N SER A 37 12.33 -12.50 -11.11
CA SER A 37 11.32 -11.99 -10.17
C SER A 37 10.78 -10.64 -10.61
N ILE A 38 9.70 -10.19 -9.96
CA ILE A 38 9.18 -8.82 -10.07
C ILE A 38 9.64 -8.04 -8.85
N ALA A 39 10.07 -6.80 -9.06
CA ALA A 39 10.49 -5.88 -8.02
C ALA A 39 9.73 -4.55 -8.14
N ILE A 40 9.56 -3.89 -6.99
CA ILE A 40 9.06 -2.52 -6.90
C ILE A 40 10.16 -1.62 -6.36
N ARG A 41 10.23 -0.37 -6.83
CA ARG A 41 11.10 0.64 -6.23
C ARG A 41 10.39 1.29 -5.06
N ILE A 42 11.01 1.26 -3.90
CA ILE A 42 10.50 1.94 -2.70
C ILE A 42 10.88 3.42 -2.80
N PRO A 43 9.93 4.36 -2.70
CA PRO A 43 10.22 5.79 -2.70
C PRO A 43 11.19 6.19 -1.58
N VAL A 44 12.12 7.10 -1.87
CA VAL A 44 13.16 7.53 -0.91
C VAL A 44 12.57 8.08 0.39
N GLN A 45 11.38 8.70 0.34
CA GLN A 45 10.69 9.21 1.52
C GLN A 45 10.25 8.08 2.46
N ALA A 46 9.79 6.96 1.91
CA ALA A 46 9.41 5.79 2.70
C ALA A 46 10.65 5.13 3.32
N VAL A 47 11.74 4.99 2.56
CA VAL A 47 13.02 4.48 3.06
C VAL A 47 13.50 5.30 4.26
N ARG A 48 13.48 6.63 4.16
CA ARG A 48 13.87 7.52 5.26
C ARG A 48 12.92 7.46 6.45
N LYS A 49 11.60 7.50 6.20
CA LYS A 49 10.58 7.49 7.27
C LYS A 49 10.64 6.21 8.11
N TYR A 50 10.83 5.07 7.45
CA TYR A 50 10.84 3.76 8.09
C TYR A 50 12.24 3.19 8.33
N HIS A 51 13.29 4.00 8.11
CA HIS A 51 14.69 3.62 8.31
C HIS A 51 15.10 2.30 7.64
N ILE A 52 14.55 2.02 6.46
CA ILE A 52 14.78 0.76 5.74
C ILE A 52 16.25 0.69 5.30
N LEU A 53 16.94 -0.37 5.72
CA LEU A 53 18.34 -0.63 5.38
C LEU A 53 18.49 -1.64 4.24
N LEU A 54 19.62 -1.56 3.54
CA LEU A 54 19.96 -2.57 2.52
C LEU A 54 20.14 -3.94 3.19
N LYS A 55 19.58 -4.98 2.56
CA LYS A 55 19.61 -6.38 3.04
C LYS A 55 18.80 -6.65 4.33
N GLU A 56 18.03 -5.67 4.80
CA GLU A 56 17.04 -5.88 5.85
C GLU A 56 15.98 -6.87 5.36
N LYS A 57 15.52 -7.74 6.25
CA LYS A 57 14.44 -8.68 5.94
C LYS A 57 13.12 -7.99 6.23
N GLY A 58 12.06 -8.43 5.55
CA GLY A 58 10.71 -7.98 5.83
C GLY A 58 9.75 -9.15 5.76
N ILE A 59 8.60 -8.98 6.40
CA ILE A 59 7.49 -9.92 6.33
C ILE A 59 6.51 -9.39 5.28
N MET A 60 6.14 -10.24 4.33
CA MET A 60 5.10 -9.96 3.35
C MET A 60 3.85 -10.76 3.69
N SER A 61 2.73 -10.08 3.88
CA SER A 61 1.41 -10.68 4.13
C SER A 61 0.43 -10.31 3.02
N PHE A 62 -0.39 -11.28 2.60
CA PHE A 62 -1.46 -11.05 1.63
C PHE A 62 -2.74 -10.63 2.35
N GLU A 63 -3.38 -9.58 1.85
CA GLU A 63 -4.63 -9.03 2.35
C GLU A 63 -5.69 -9.10 1.24
N LYS A 64 -6.95 -8.75 1.55
CA LYS A 64 -8.08 -8.89 0.62
C LYS A 64 -7.83 -8.24 -0.74
N ASP A 65 -7.26 -7.03 -0.74
CA ASP A 65 -7.11 -6.19 -1.94
C ASP A 65 -5.63 -5.95 -2.32
N GLY A 66 -4.69 -6.68 -1.71
CA GLY A 66 -3.27 -6.46 -1.97
C GLY A 66 -2.31 -7.22 -1.06
N PHE A 67 -1.13 -6.64 -0.87
CA PHE A 67 -0.10 -7.18 0.02
C PHE A 67 0.52 -6.06 0.86
N LYS A 68 0.92 -6.40 2.08
CA LYS A 68 1.60 -5.52 3.01
C LYS A 68 3.01 -6.04 3.26
N ILE A 69 3.98 -5.13 3.26
CA ILE A 69 5.38 -5.42 3.59
C ILE A 69 5.73 -4.64 4.86
N VAL A 70 6.20 -5.35 5.87
CA VAL A 70 6.67 -4.78 7.14
C VAL A 70 8.16 -5.10 7.28
N PRO A 71 9.06 -4.09 7.30
CA PRO A 71 10.48 -4.30 7.63
C PRO A 71 10.63 -4.92 9.04
N ALA A 72 11.64 -5.77 9.24
CA ALA A 72 11.85 -6.55 10.45
C ALA A 72 13.24 -6.33 11.06
#